data_AF-K6WC06-F1
#
_entry.id   AF-K6WC06-F1
#
_cell.length_a   1.000
_cell.length_b   1.000
_cell.length_c   1.000
_cell.angle_alpha   90.00
_cell.angle_beta   90.00
_cell.angle_gamma   90.00
#
_symmetry.space_group_name_H-M   'P 1'
#
loop_
_entity.id
_entity.type
_entity.pdbx_description
1 polymer ?
#
loop_
_entity_poly.entity_id
_entity_poly.type
_entity_poly.pdbx_seq_one_letter_code
_entity_poly.pdbx_strand_id
1 'polypeptide(L)'
;MSGLEVIKTGPQVVLEDLGRPGLASIGVSRSGAADFASYLLGGRLVGHSFDRELGHGLAGGFAEGGPGPAALEVLLGGLVARAHGDLTIALTGAPTGPTIDGRRIDEDAPVRMHDGEVLSLGVPEQGLRTYVSVRGGFDVEPVLGSRSRDTLSGIGPVVEPGTFLPVGQTNSEPQPFVDHVTLAPPTGDLVDLEVLPGPRGDWLDDLGKLASTYWTASLRSNRVGLRLTGPALKRRPDRVGVELPSEGAVRGTIQVPHGGEPVIFLADHPVTGGYPAVGVLTRDSVNRAAQIRPGQEVKLRFVTKDTTGGTVSP
;
A
#
# COMPACT_ATOMS: atom_id res chain seq x y z
N MET A 1 -26.77 -6.79 -12.90
CA MET A 1 -25.29 -6.71 -12.87
C MET A 1 -24.90 -6.75 -11.41
N SER A 2 -24.01 -7.66 -11.00
CA SER A 2 -23.56 -7.70 -9.60
C SER A 2 -22.46 -6.66 -9.37
N GLY A 3 -22.45 -6.02 -8.20
CA GLY A 3 -21.49 -4.97 -7.91
C GLY A 3 -21.71 -4.30 -6.56
N LEU A 4 -20.87 -3.31 -6.29
CA LEU A 4 -20.91 -2.52 -5.06
C LEU A 4 -21.20 -1.05 -5.41
N GLU A 5 -22.25 -0.49 -4.85
CA GLU A 5 -22.56 0.93 -4.95
C GLU A 5 -21.97 1.67 -3.75
N VAL A 6 -21.07 2.62 -4.00
CA VAL A 6 -20.44 3.42 -2.94
C VAL A 6 -21.42 4.51 -2.49
N ILE A 7 -21.84 4.46 -1.23
CA ILE A 7 -22.73 5.46 -0.61
C ILE A 7 -21.90 6.57 0.06
N LYS A 8 -20.81 6.21 0.72
CA LYS A 8 -19.90 7.13 1.43
C LYS A 8 -18.48 6.58 1.39
N THR A 9 -17.47 7.43 1.28
CA THR A 9 -16.05 7.01 1.21
C THR A 9 -15.30 7.14 2.53
N GLY A 10 -15.71 8.02 3.45
CA GLY A 10 -14.82 8.47 4.52
C GLY A 10 -13.73 9.40 3.95
N PRO A 11 -12.53 9.48 4.56
CA PRO A 11 -11.47 10.38 4.13
C PRO A 11 -10.96 10.15 2.71
N GLN A 12 -10.76 8.90 2.30
CA GLN A 12 -10.36 8.55 0.95
C GLN A 12 -10.64 7.06 0.69
N VAL A 13 -11.16 6.77 -0.51
CA VAL A 13 -11.25 5.42 -1.06
C VAL A 13 -10.65 5.47 -2.46
N VAL A 14 -9.77 4.53 -2.74
CA VAL A 14 -9.18 4.34 -4.07
C VAL A 14 -9.31 2.89 -4.49
N LEU A 15 -9.39 2.67 -5.79
CA LEU A 15 -9.33 1.33 -6.35
C LEU A 15 -7.86 0.97 -6.57
N GLU A 16 -7.44 -0.21 -6.15
CA GLU A 16 -6.04 -0.67 -6.24
C GLU A 16 -5.94 -2.11 -6.71
N ASP A 17 -4.94 -2.37 -7.56
CA ASP A 17 -4.50 -3.70 -7.97
C ASP A 17 -2.97 -3.83 -7.82
N LEU A 18 -2.33 -4.69 -8.63
CA LEU A 18 -0.87 -4.88 -8.68
C LEU A 18 -0.08 -3.67 -9.23
N GLY A 19 -0.79 -2.64 -9.70
CA GLY A 19 -0.28 -1.44 -10.34
C GLY A 19 0.00 -1.62 -11.83
N ARG A 20 0.64 -0.59 -12.41
CA ARG A 20 1.05 -0.48 -13.83
C ARG A 20 2.57 -0.49 -14.00
N PRO A 21 3.23 -1.64 -13.88
CA PRO A 21 4.69 -1.73 -13.98
C PRO A 21 5.18 -1.46 -15.41
N GLY A 22 6.46 -1.13 -15.55
CA GLY A 22 7.12 -1.02 -16.87
C GLY A 22 6.93 0.31 -17.60
N LEU A 23 6.23 1.29 -17.01
CA LEU A 23 5.91 2.56 -17.67
C LEU A 23 6.83 3.74 -17.27
N ALA A 24 7.95 3.46 -16.61
CA ALA A 24 8.90 4.49 -16.19
C ALA A 24 9.48 5.31 -17.38
N SER A 25 9.63 4.69 -18.55
CA SER A 25 10.13 5.33 -19.78
C SER A 25 9.22 6.44 -20.30
N ILE A 26 7.95 6.46 -19.90
CA ILE A 26 6.96 7.49 -20.25
C ILE A 26 6.54 8.33 -19.04
N GLY A 27 7.28 8.24 -17.92
CA GLY A 27 7.04 9.06 -16.74
C GLY A 27 5.91 8.61 -15.83
N VAL A 28 5.37 7.39 -16.02
CA VAL A 28 4.23 6.88 -15.24
C VAL A 28 4.72 5.97 -14.11
N SER A 29 4.31 6.30 -12.88
CA SER A 29 4.61 5.49 -11.69
C SER A 29 3.81 4.19 -11.68
N ARG A 30 4.30 3.19 -10.93
CA ARG A 30 3.60 1.89 -10.83
C ARG A 30 2.27 2.00 -10.09
N SER A 31 2.14 2.86 -9.08
CA SER A 31 1.00 2.86 -8.15
C SER A 31 0.76 1.47 -7.53
N GLY A 32 -0.49 1.07 -7.29
CA GLY A 32 -0.84 -0.21 -6.67
C GLY A 32 -1.20 -0.09 -5.19
N ALA A 33 -1.64 -1.20 -4.61
CA ALA A 33 -1.95 -1.27 -3.18
C ALA A 33 -0.78 -0.80 -2.30
N ALA A 34 -1.04 0.12 -1.38
CA ALA A 34 -0.02 0.72 -0.51
C ALA A 34 0.47 -0.23 0.60
N ASP A 35 -0.34 -1.19 1.00
CA ASP A 35 0.03 -2.34 1.83
C ASP A 35 -0.29 -3.57 1.00
N PHE A 36 0.77 -4.10 0.39
CA PHE A 36 0.64 -5.16 -0.60
C PHE A 36 0.29 -6.50 0.05
N ALA A 37 0.69 -6.71 1.32
CA ALA A 37 0.41 -7.95 2.04
C ALA A 37 -1.08 -8.10 2.35
N SER A 38 -1.71 -7.04 2.87
CA SER A 38 -3.17 -7.06 3.12
C SER A 38 -3.97 -7.19 1.84
N TYR A 39 -3.61 -6.45 0.78
CA TYR A 39 -4.24 -6.59 -0.53
C TYR A 39 -4.20 -8.05 -1.05
N LEU A 40 -3.04 -8.70 -1.02
CA LEU A 40 -2.90 -10.09 -1.47
C LEU A 40 -3.70 -11.05 -0.58
N LEU A 41 -3.72 -10.82 0.74
CA LEU A 41 -4.52 -11.63 1.65
C LEU A 41 -6.01 -11.53 1.30
N GLY A 42 -6.53 -10.31 1.10
CA GLY A 42 -7.92 -10.09 0.74
C GLY A 42 -8.32 -10.80 -0.55
N GLY A 43 -7.49 -10.69 -1.60
CA GLY A 43 -7.71 -11.41 -2.85
C GLY A 43 -7.73 -12.94 -2.67
N ARG A 44 -6.77 -13.49 -1.91
CA ARG A 44 -6.72 -14.93 -1.63
C ARG A 44 -7.94 -15.43 -0.87
N LEU A 45 -8.41 -14.67 0.12
CA LEU A 45 -9.60 -15.00 0.92
C LEU A 45 -10.88 -15.08 0.09
N VAL A 46 -10.98 -14.31 -1.00
CA VAL A 46 -12.11 -14.39 -1.94
C VAL A 46 -11.87 -15.36 -3.11
N GLY A 47 -10.71 -16.03 -3.11
CA GLY A 47 -10.37 -17.12 -4.01
C GLY A 47 -9.55 -16.70 -5.24
N HIS A 48 -8.92 -15.53 -5.26
CA HIS A 48 -8.01 -15.16 -6.36
C HIS A 48 -6.64 -15.87 -6.24
N SER A 49 -6.16 -16.43 -7.35
CA SER A 49 -4.76 -16.85 -7.47
C SER A 49 -3.91 -15.72 -8.05
N PHE A 50 -2.74 -15.50 -7.43
CA PHE A 50 -1.75 -14.53 -7.89
C PHE A 50 -0.52 -15.22 -8.52
N ASP A 51 -0.52 -16.54 -8.69
CA ASP A 51 0.66 -17.31 -9.09
C ASP A 51 1.16 -16.95 -10.50
N ARG A 52 0.22 -16.70 -11.43
CA ARG A 52 0.54 -16.29 -12.80
C ARG A 52 1.05 -14.85 -12.88
N GLU A 53 0.63 -13.99 -11.95
CA GLU A 53 0.92 -12.55 -11.95
C GLU A 53 2.19 -12.20 -11.15
N LEU A 54 2.53 -13.04 -10.16
CA LEU A 54 3.73 -12.88 -9.33
C LEU A 54 4.95 -13.68 -9.85
N GLY A 55 4.74 -14.69 -10.72
CA GLY A 55 5.80 -15.48 -11.35
C GLY A 55 6.63 -16.33 -10.38
N HIS A 56 7.15 -17.48 -10.84
CA HIS A 56 8.06 -18.34 -10.08
C HIS A 56 9.41 -17.66 -9.84
N GLY A 57 9.51 -16.80 -8.83
CA GLY A 57 10.76 -16.24 -8.34
C GLY A 57 10.65 -14.77 -7.91
N LEU A 58 11.42 -14.40 -6.89
CA LEU A 58 11.55 -13.06 -6.30
C LEU A 58 12.05 -11.96 -7.28
N ALA A 59 12.17 -12.28 -8.58
CA ALA A 59 12.63 -11.41 -9.66
C ALA A 59 11.72 -11.44 -10.90
N GLY A 60 10.51 -12.01 -10.82
CA GLY A 60 9.59 -12.12 -11.96
C GLY A 60 9.20 -10.75 -12.54
N GLY A 61 9.55 -10.52 -13.81
CA GLY A 61 9.12 -9.36 -14.57
C GLY A 61 7.60 -9.37 -14.74
N PHE A 62 6.96 -8.29 -14.28
CA PHE A 62 5.53 -8.07 -14.43
C PHE A 62 5.23 -7.65 -15.88
N ALA A 63 5.09 -8.62 -16.77
CA ALA A 63 4.51 -8.44 -18.09
C ALA A 63 4.08 -9.81 -18.61
N GLU A 64 2.76 -10.06 -18.64
CA GLU A 64 2.02 -10.92 -19.61
C GLU A 64 0.60 -11.28 -19.12
N GLY A 65 0.26 -11.04 -17.85
CA GLY A 65 -1.12 -11.07 -17.35
C GLY A 65 -1.80 -9.72 -17.51
N GLY A 66 -3.12 -9.70 -17.77
CA GLY A 66 -3.93 -8.48 -17.73
C GLY A 66 -3.92 -7.81 -16.34
N PRO A 67 -4.74 -6.76 -16.13
CA PRO A 67 -4.85 -6.13 -14.82
C PRO A 67 -5.31 -7.16 -13.77
N GLY A 68 -4.57 -7.26 -12.67
CA GLY A 68 -4.91 -8.14 -11.55
C GLY A 68 -6.26 -7.77 -10.91
N PRO A 69 -6.77 -8.61 -9.98
CA PRO A 69 -8.04 -8.34 -9.32
C PRO A 69 -7.97 -7.04 -8.51
N ALA A 70 -8.85 -6.09 -8.81
CA ALA A 70 -8.90 -4.84 -8.09
C ALA A 70 -9.68 -4.97 -6.77
N ALA A 71 -9.21 -4.26 -5.74
CA ALA A 71 -9.83 -4.11 -4.43
C ALA A 71 -9.97 -2.62 -4.08
N LEU A 72 -10.85 -2.29 -3.13
CA LEU A 72 -10.90 -0.93 -2.57
C LEU A 72 -9.87 -0.80 -1.45
N GLU A 73 -8.97 0.18 -1.52
CA GLU A 73 -8.13 0.64 -0.41
C GLU A 73 -8.83 1.81 0.28
N VAL A 74 -9.23 1.62 1.54
CA VAL A 74 -9.99 2.57 2.36
C VAL A 74 -9.09 3.19 3.42
N LEU A 75 -8.92 4.51 3.38
CA LEU A 75 -8.11 5.27 4.33
C LEU A 75 -8.94 5.66 5.56
N LEU A 76 -8.53 5.21 6.75
CA LEU A 76 -9.18 5.51 8.05
C LEU A 76 -10.66 5.07 8.14
N GLY A 77 -11.07 4.10 7.32
CA GLY A 77 -12.42 3.54 7.34
C GLY A 77 -13.52 4.53 6.91
N GLY A 78 -14.74 4.35 7.40
CA GLY A 78 -15.89 5.21 7.08
C GLY A 78 -16.53 4.98 5.71
N LEU A 79 -16.07 3.97 4.96
CA LEU A 79 -16.74 3.47 3.76
C LEU A 79 -18.13 2.93 4.12
N VAL A 80 -19.13 3.32 3.35
CA VAL A 80 -20.47 2.72 3.33
C VAL A 80 -20.79 2.35 1.90
N ALA A 81 -21.18 1.10 1.66
CA ALA A 81 -21.48 0.62 0.32
C ALA A 81 -22.58 -0.44 0.32
N ARG A 82 -23.41 -0.45 -0.73
CA ARG A 82 -24.52 -1.38 -0.90
C ARG A 82 -24.19 -2.44 -1.93
N ALA A 83 -24.52 -3.69 -1.63
CA ALA A 83 -24.42 -4.77 -2.60
C ALA A 83 -25.60 -4.72 -3.59
N HIS A 84 -25.28 -4.94 -4.85
CA HIS A 84 -26.24 -5.28 -5.90
C HIS A 84 -25.92 -6.69 -6.36
N GLY A 85 -26.86 -7.62 -6.19
CA GLY A 85 -26.62 -9.05 -6.25
C GLY A 85 -25.82 -9.58 -5.04
N ASP A 86 -25.81 -10.91 -4.89
CA ASP A 86 -25.04 -11.51 -3.81
C ASP A 86 -23.53 -11.52 -4.09
N LEU A 87 -22.74 -11.07 -3.13
CA LEU A 87 -21.29 -10.95 -3.20
C LEU A 87 -20.59 -11.81 -2.14
N THR A 88 -19.36 -12.23 -2.43
CA THR A 88 -18.44 -12.75 -1.41
C THR A 88 -17.30 -11.74 -1.28
N ILE A 89 -17.13 -11.20 -0.08
CA ILE A 89 -16.14 -10.17 0.22
C ILE A 89 -15.15 -10.65 1.27
N ALA A 90 -14.00 -9.99 1.38
CA ALA A 90 -13.09 -10.10 2.51
C ALA A 90 -12.53 -8.73 2.84
N LEU A 91 -12.40 -8.44 4.13
CA LEU A 91 -11.79 -7.21 4.64
C LEU A 91 -10.47 -7.56 5.32
N THR A 92 -9.41 -6.81 5.01
CA THR A 92 -8.05 -7.06 5.53
C THR A 92 -7.32 -5.75 5.80
N GLY A 93 -6.22 -5.79 6.56
CA GLY A 93 -5.42 -4.62 6.89
C GLY A 93 -5.82 -4.01 8.23
N ALA A 94 -6.06 -2.71 8.29
CA ALA A 94 -6.46 -2.04 9.52
C ALA A 94 -7.87 -2.50 9.98
N PRO A 95 -8.03 -2.99 11.22
CA PRO A 95 -9.31 -3.51 11.71
C PRO A 95 -10.30 -2.37 11.95
N THR A 96 -11.47 -2.45 11.34
CA THR A 96 -12.48 -1.38 11.36
C THR A 96 -13.73 -1.73 12.17
N GLY A 97 -13.83 -2.97 12.67
CA GLY A 97 -15.07 -3.47 13.27
C GLY A 97 -16.27 -3.36 12.32
N PRO A 98 -16.16 -3.87 11.08
CA PRO A 98 -17.15 -3.68 10.04
C PRO A 98 -18.48 -4.34 10.38
N THR A 99 -19.54 -3.83 9.76
CA THR A 99 -20.90 -4.36 9.89
C THR A 99 -21.57 -4.50 8.53
N ILE A 100 -22.48 -5.46 8.41
CA ILE A 100 -23.46 -5.58 7.33
C ILE A 100 -24.84 -5.39 7.96
N ASP A 101 -25.58 -4.36 7.56
CA ASP A 101 -26.87 -3.97 8.16
C ASP A 101 -26.85 -3.90 9.69
N GLY A 102 -25.74 -3.39 10.24
CA GLY A 102 -25.51 -3.26 11.69
C GLY A 102 -25.06 -4.53 12.41
N ARG A 103 -25.05 -5.70 11.74
CA ARG A 103 -24.48 -6.94 12.28
C ARG A 103 -22.98 -6.97 12.05
N ARG A 104 -22.19 -7.15 13.12
CA ARG A 104 -20.73 -7.31 13.03
C ARG A 104 -20.37 -8.51 12.17
N ILE A 105 -19.37 -8.34 11.32
CA ILE A 105 -18.79 -9.41 10.51
C ILE A 105 -17.32 -9.62 10.89
N ASP A 106 -16.79 -10.79 10.56
CA ASP A 106 -15.38 -11.08 10.76
C ASP A 106 -14.53 -10.39 9.68
N GLU A 107 -13.36 -9.90 10.10
CA GLU A 107 -12.28 -9.46 9.22
C GLU A 107 -11.32 -10.65 8.98
N ASP A 108 -10.49 -10.57 7.96
CA ASP A 108 -9.56 -11.64 7.53
C ASP A 108 -10.25 -13.00 7.24
N ALA A 109 -11.53 -12.96 6.85
CA ALA A 109 -12.32 -14.12 6.47
C ALA A 109 -13.23 -13.82 5.26
N PRO A 110 -13.61 -14.83 4.45
CA PRO A 110 -14.64 -14.67 3.43
C PRO A 110 -16.02 -14.49 4.08
N VAL A 111 -16.71 -13.42 3.71
CA VAL A 111 -18.04 -13.06 4.20
C VAL A 111 -19.01 -12.99 3.03
N ARG A 112 -20.20 -13.60 3.20
CA ARG A 112 -21.30 -13.46 2.25
C ARG A 112 -22.06 -12.16 2.54
N MET A 113 -22.29 -11.38 1.50
CA MET A 113 -23.11 -10.18 1.52
C MET A 113 -24.22 -10.37 0.49
N HIS A 114 -25.48 -10.30 0.92
CA HIS A 114 -26.64 -10.52 0.07
C HIS A 114 -27.04 -9.26 -0.68
N ASP A 115 -27.80 -9.43 -1.75
CA ASP A 115 -28.37 -8.32 -2.52
C ASP A 115 -29.10 -7.31 -1.61
N GLY A 116 -28.80 -6.03 -1.77
CA GLY A 116 -29.39 -4.92 -1.03
C GLY A 116 -28.78 -4.65 0.35
N GLU A 117 -28.00 -5.57 0.93
CA GLU A 117 -27.34 -5.34 2.22
C GLU A 117 -26.31 -4.20 2.14
N VAL A 118 -26.02 -3.56 3.27
CA VAL A 118 -25.11 -2.41 3.37
C VAL A 118 -23.91 -2.72 4.26
N LEU A 119 -22.72 -2.71 3.65
CA LEU A 119 -21.44 -2.78 4.34
C LEU A 119 -21.09 -1.39 4.91
N SER A 120 -20.71 -1.34 6.18
CA SER A 120 -20.24 -0.12 6.85
C SER A 120 -18.96 -0.40 7.63
N LEU A 121 -17.89 0.36 7.33
CA LEU A 121 -16.61 0.30 8.05
C LEU A 121 -16.57 1.37 9.14
N GLY A 122 -16.22 0.97 10.35
CA GLY A 122 -15.88 1.90 11.44
C GLY A 122 -14.55 2.60 11.19
N VAL A 123 -14.08 3.35 12.19
CA VAL A 123 -12.74 3.96 12.16
C VAL A 123 -11.77 3.03 12.88
N PRO A 124 -10.63 2.67 12.28
CA PRO A 124 -9.69 1.78 12.91
C PRO A 124 -8.96 2.48 14.07
N GLU A 125 -8.75 1.76 15.18
CA GLU A 125 -7.93 2.24 16.31
C GLU A 125 -6.44 2.08 16.03
N GLN A 126 -6.06 1.06 15.27
CA GLN A 126 -4.68 0.74 14.88
C GLN A 126 -4.59 0.53 13.37
N GLY A 127 -3.44 0.84 12.78
CA GLY A 127 -3.29 0.86 11.33
C GLY A 127 -4.02 2.02 10.64
N LEU A 128 -3.94 2.06 9.32
CA LEU A 128 -4.37 3.20 8.51
C LEU A 128 -5.25 2.81 7.31
N ARG A 129 -5.00 1.65 6.69
CA ARG A 129 -5.62 1.24 5.43
C ARG A 129 -6.29 -0.12 5.55
N THR A 130 -7.55 -0.20 5.12
CA THR A 130 -8.34 -1.44 5.04
C THR A 130 -8.61 -1.76 3.58
N TYR A 131 -8.50 -3.02 3.19
CA TYR A 131 -8.83 -3.46 1.82
C TYR A 131 -10.15 -4.19 1.81
N VAL A 132 -11.07 -3.78 0.93
CA VAL A 132 -12.29 -4.55 0.63
C VAL A 132 -12.09 -5.26 -0.69
N SER A 133 -11.87 -6.57 -0.61
CA SER A 133 -11.76 -7.46 -1.77
C SER A 133 -13.10 -8.13 -2.03
N VAL A 134 -13.41 -8.37 -3.30
CA VAL A 134 -14.63 -9.06 -3.73
C VAL A 134 -14.26 -10.18 -4.70
N ARG A 135 -14.92 -11.32 -4.54
CA ARG A 135 -14.74 -12.46 -5.45
C ARG A 135 -15.08 -12.05 -6.87
N GLY A 136 -14.17 -12.33 -7.81
CA GLY A 136 -14.25 -11.86 -9.20
C GLY A 136 -13.54 -10.51 -9.45
N GLY A 137 -13.19 -9.77 -8.39
CA GLY A 137 -12.55 -8.45 -8.48
C GLY A 137 -13.50 -7.36 -9.02
N PHE A 138 -13.14 -6.09 -8.80
CA PHE A 138 -13.87 -4.98 -9.40
C PHE A 138 -13.48 -4.82 -10.88
N ASP A 139 -14.46 -4.94 -11.78
CA ASP A 139 -14.26 -4.97 -13.23
C ASP A 139 -14.53 -3.61 -13.87
N VAL A 140 -13.74 -2.63 -13.48
CA VAL A 140 -13.72 -1.32 -14.15
C VAL A 140 -12.70 -1.31 -15.29
N GLU A 141 -12.88 -0.43 -16.27
CA GLU A 141 -11.95 -0.31 -17.40
C GLU A 141 -10.54 0.06 -16.90
N PRO A 142 -9.49 -0.74 -17.25
CA PRO A 142 -8.12 -0.44 -16.85
C PRO A 142 -7.56 0.77 -17.59
N VAL A 143 -6.78 1.60 -16.90
CA VAL A 143 -6.04 2.72 -17.47
C VAL A 143 -4.56 2.39 -17.47
N LEU A 144 -3.97 2.33 -18.67
CA LEU A 144 -2.58 1.87 -18.89
C LEU A 144 -2.32 0.48 -18.30
N GLY A 145 -3.27 -0.44 -18.48
CA GLY A 145 -3.15 -1.84 -18.05
C GLY A 145 -3.35 -2.10 -16.56
N SER A 146 -3.85 -1.13 -15.79
CA SER A 146 -4.13 -1.26 -14.35
C SER A 146 -5.38 -0.48 -13.95
N ARG A 147 -6.07 -0.99 -12.93
CA ARG A 147 -7.23 -0.36 -12.29
C ARG A 147 -6.85 0.48 -11.07
N SER A 148 -5.57 0.58 -10.71
CA SER A 148 -5.11 1.39 -9.58
C SER A 148 -5.35 2.88 -9.76
N ARG A 149 -5.47 3.63 -8.67
CA ARG A 149 -5.49 5.10 -8.71
C ARG A 149 -4.15 5.66 -8.24
N ASP A 150 -3.43 6.28 -9.17
CA ASP A 150 -2.28 7.10 -8.81
C ASP A 150 -2.76 8.48 -8.32
N THR A 151 -2.58 8.75 -7.04
CA THR A 151 -3.00 10.01 -6.41
C THR A 151 -2.09 11.19 -6.72
N LEU A 152 -0.85 10.95 -7.19
CA LEU A 152 0.06 12.00 -7.61
C LEU A 152 -0.28 12.50 -9.02
N SER A 153 -0.45 11.57 -9.96
CA SER A 153 -0.69 11.90 -11.38
C SER A 153 -2.16 12.02 -11.75
N GLY A 154 -3.07 11.47 -10.93
CA GLY A 154 -4.49 11.41 -11.22
C GLY A 154 -4.88 10.29 -12.20
N ILE A 155 -3.94 9.43 -12.60
CA ILE A 155 -4.18 8.31 -13.52
C ILE A 155 -4.99 7.22 -12.83
N GLY A 156 -6.00 6.72 -13.53
CA GLY A 156 -6.84 5.60 -13.09
C GLY A 156 -8.25 6.02 -12.65
N PRO A 157 -9.09 5.04 -12.29
CA PRO A 157 -10.49 5.28 -11.94
C PRO A 157 -10.66 6.19 -10.71
N VAL A 158 -11.79 6.87 -10.64
CA VAL A 158 -12.23 7.66 -9.48
C VAL A 158 -13.33 6.90 -8.74
N VAL A 159 -13.26 6.90 -7.41
CA VAL A 159 -14.29 6.31 -6.55
C VAL A 159 -14.84 7.41 -5.64
N GLU A 160 -16.11 7.75 -5.87
CA GLU A 160 -16.85 8.79 -5.17
C GLU A 160 -18.25 8.27 -4.77
N PRO A 161 -18.97 8.94 -3.84
CA PRO A 161 -20.37 8.62 -3.58
C PRO A 161 -21.21 8.56 -4.86
N GLY A 162 -22.00 7.50 -5.02
CA GLY A 162 -22.76 7.17 -6.23
C GLY A 162 -22.00 6.34 -7.27
N THR A 163 -20.71 6.07 -7.06
CA THR A 163 -19.94 5.20 -7.95
C THR A 163 -20.44 3.76 -7.82
N PHE A 164 -20.84 3.17 -8.95
CA PHE A 164 -21.13 1.75 -9.04
C PHE A 164 -19.90 0.99 -9.54
N LEU A 165 -19.46 0.01 -8.76
CA LEU A 165 -18.29 -0.82 -9.06
C LEU A 165 -18.77 -2.23 -9.47
N PRO A 166 -18.81 -2.55 -10.77
CA PRO A 166 -19.21 -3.88 -11.23
C PRO A 166 -18.20 -4.93 -10.76
N VAL A 167 -18.69 -6.15 -10.54
CA VAL A 167 -17.87 -7.30 -10.15
C VAL A 167 -17.71 -8.24 -11.33
N GLY A 168 -16.48 -8.70 -11.57
CA GLY A 168 -16.13 -9.64 -12.62
C GLY A 168 -16.77 -11.02 -12.44
N GLN A 169 -16.82 -11.81 -13.52
CA GLN A 169 -17.36 -13.16 -13.47
C GLN A 169 -16.47 -14.12 -12.67
N THR A 170 -17.08 -15.09 -11.98
CA THR A 170 -16.39 -15.97 -11.00
C THR A 170 -16.29 -17.43 -11.45
N ASN A 171 -16.62 -17.71 -12.72
CA ASN A 171 -16.94 -19.05 -13.23
C ASN A 171 -15.79 -20.08 -13.18
N SER A 172 -14.56 -19.65 -12.92
CA SER A 172 -13.36 -20.51 -12.93
C SER A 172 -12.60 -20.57 -11.61
N GLU A 173 -12.97 -19.77 -10.60
CA GLU A 173 -12.23 -19.75 -9.34
C GLU A 173 -12.75 -20.85 -8.39
N PRO A 174 -11.89 -21.63 -7.71
CA PRO A 174 -12.34 -22.54 -6.67
C PRO A 174 -13.02 -21.75 -5.53
N GLN A 175 -13.92 -22.40 -4.79
CA GLN A 175 -14.51 -21.79 -3.60
C GLN A 175 -13.40 -21.64 -2.55
N PRO A 176 -13.23 -20.44 -1.95
CA PRO A 176 -12.14 -20.23 -1.00
C PRO A 176 -12.33 -21.16 0.20
N PHE A 177 -11.28 -21.89 0.55
CA PHE A 177 -11.18 -22.67 1.77
C PHE A 177 -9.97 -22.14 2.55
N VAL A 178 -10.21 -21.69 3.78
CA VAL A 178 -9.20 -21.01 4.60
C VAL A 178 -9.18 -21.68 5.96
N ASP A 179 -8.11 -22.41 6.25
CA ASP A 179 -7.90 -23.05 7.55
C ASP A 179 -7.35 -22.06 8.59
N HIS A 180 -6.48 -21.14 8.18
CA HIS A 180 -5.81 -20.20 9.07
C HIS A 180 -5.24 -18.99 8.30
N VAL A 181 -5.20 -17.82 8.95
CA VAL A 181 -4.55 -16.59 8.46
C VAL A 181 -3.46 -16.15 9.44
N THR A 182 -2.25 -15.90 8.96
CA THR A 182 -1.07 -15.56 9.79
C THR A 182 -0.57 -14.12 9.62
N LEU A 183 -1.38 -13.19 9.11
CA LEU A 183 -0.97 -11.79 9.02
C LEU A 183 -1.21 -11.09 10.36
N ALA A 184 -0.14 -10.63 11.01
CA ALA A 184 -0.27 -9.86 12.24
C ALA A 184 -0.97 -8.51 11.95
N PRO A 185 -1.92 -8.08 12.80
CA PRO A 185 -2.56 -6.79 12.64
C PRO A 185 -1.53 -5.64 12.79
N PRO A 186 -1.79 -4.47 12.19
CA PRO A 186 -0.95 -3.30 12.41
C PRO A 186 -0.89 -2.92 13.91
N THR A 187 0.27 -2.48 14.37
CA THR A 187 0.46 -2.01 15.75
C THR A 187 0.06 -0.55 15.94
N GLY A 188 -0.43 -0.21 17.13
CA GLY A 188 -0.62 1.17 17.60
C GLY A 188 0.67 1.85 18.10
N ASP A 189 1.71 1.07 18.39
CA ASP A 189 2.93 1.51 19.07
C ASP A 189 4.06 1.94 18.10
N LEU A 190 5.29 1.97 18.60
CA LEU A 190 6.51 2.17 17.82
C LEU A 190 6.60 1.18 16.65
N VAL A 191 6.85 1.70 15.45
CA VAL A 191 7.02 0.88 14.24
C VAL A 191 8.50 0.82 13.84
N ASP A 192 9.09 -0.36 13.97
CA ASP A 192 10.43 -0.65 13.44
C ASP A 192 10.37 -0.94 11.94
N LEU A 193 11.12 -0.18 11.14
CA LEU A 193 11.25 -0.36 9.70
C LEU A 193 12.70 -0.69 9.35
N GLU A 194 12.88 -1.78 8.64
CA GLU A 194 14.19 -2.24 8.19
C GLU A 194 14.61 -1.52 6.90
N VAL A 195 15.86 -1.08 6.87
CA VAL A 195 16.43 -0.23 5.83
C VAL A 195 17.72 -0.86 5.30
N LEU A 196 17.79 -1.04 3.99
CA LEU A 196 19.04 -1.25 3.27
C LEU A 196 19.70 0.12 3.05
N PRO A 197 20.88 0.42 3.61
CA PRO A 197 21.52 1.73 3.49
C PRO A 197 22.04 1.99 2.07
N GLY A 198 22.05 3.26 1.67
CA GLY A 198 22.52 3.72 0.35
C GLY A 198 21.42 3.85 -0.70
N PRO A 199 21.77 4.25 -1.94
CA PRO A 199 23.14 4.43 -2.44
C PRO A 199 23.78 5.77 -2.06
N ARG A 200 23.02 6.77 -1.62
CA ARG A 200 23.50 8.13 -1.31
C ARG A 200 23.71 8.40 0.18
N GLY A 201 24.00 7.35 0.96
CA GLY A 201 24.28 7.49 2.39
C GLY A 201 25.49 8.38 2.68
N ASP A 202 26.43 8.46 1.73
CA ASP A 202 27.62 9.31 1.74
C ASP A 202 27.32 10.82 1.66
N TRP A 203 26.08 11.20 1.31
CA TRP A 203 25.67 12.61 1.28
C TRP A 203 25.47 13.22 2.68
N LEU A 204 25.25 12.37 3.69
CA LEU A 204 25.04 12.81 5.07
C LEU A 204 26.35 12.88 5.85
N ASP A 205 26.42 13.79 6.82
CA ASP A 205 27.52 13.86 7.78
C ASP A 205 27.61 12.58 8.62
N ASP A 206 26.45 12.07 9.03
CA ASP A 206 26.27 10.91 9.86
C ASP A 206 24.96 10.20 9.49
N LEU A 207 25.09 9.16 8.66
CA LEU A 207 23.97 8.27 8.31
C LEU A 207 23.42 7.52 9.53
N GLY A 208 24.23 7.30 10.57
CA GLY A 208 23.84 6.62 11.79
C GLY A 208 22.69 7.31 12.52
N LYS A 209 22.58 8.64 12.41
CA LYS A 209 21.45 9.42 12.94
C LYS A 209 20.10 9.00 12.36
N LEU A 210 20.07 8.50 11.12
CA LEU A 210 18.83 7.98 10.53
C LEU A 210 18.28 6.82 11.36
N ALA A 211 19.15 5.92 11.81
CA ALA A 211 18.78 4.74 12.59
C ALA A 211 18.71 4.99 14.10
N SER A 212 19.55 5.87 14.65
CA SER A 212 19.56 6.16 16.09
C SER A 212 18.45 7.10 16.55
N THR A 213 17.80 7.83 15.63
CA THR A 213 16.68 8.73 15.92
C THR A 213 15.34 7.98 16.06
N TYR A 214 14.46 8.47 16.93
CA TYR A 214 13.03 8.16 16.91
C TYR A 214 12.33 9.25 16.11
N TRP A 215 11.64 8.84 15.05
CA TRP A 215 10.97 9.75 14.13
C TRP A 215 9.48 9.76 14.42
N THR A 216 8.80 10.86 14.11
CA THR A 216 7.33 10.92 14.18
C THR A 216 6.75 11.02 12.77
N ALA A 217 5.71 10.23 12.48
CA ALA A 217 4.99 10.33 11.23
C ALA A 217 4.22 11.65 11.14
N SER A 218 4.44 12.42 10.08
CA SER A 218 3.80 13.72 9.86
C SER A 218 2.38 13.57 9.32
N LEU A 219 1.50 14.53 9.67
CA LEU A 219 0.17 14.72 9.07
C LEU A 219 0.20 14.99 7.55
N ARG A 220 1.36 15.34 6.99
CA ARG A 220 1.55 15.56 5.54
C ARG A 220 1.81 14.28 4.74
N SER A 221 1.74 13.11 5.40
CA SER A 221 1.99 11.81 4.76
C SER A 221 0.80 11.36 3.92
N ASN A 222 1.07 10.76 2.76
CA ASN A 222 0.05 10.28 1.83
C ASN A 222 0.60 9.09 1.02
N ARG A 223 -0.10 8.66 -0.03
CA ARG A 223 0.33 7.54 -0.89
C ARG A 223 1.63 7.81 -1.68
N VAL A 224 2.06 9.06 -1.82
CA VAL A 224 3.35 9.42 -2.44
C VAL A 224 4.51 9.16 -1.49
N GLY A 225 4.34 9.52 -0.21
CA GLY A 225 5.35 9.24 0.79
C GLY A 225 4.94 9.49 2.24
N LEU A 226 5.52 8.69 3.11
CA LEU A 226 5.52 8.85 4.55
C LEU A 226 6.59 9.89 4.92
N ARG A 227 6.17 11.02 5.48
CA ARG A 227 7.05 12.12 5.88
C ARG A 227 7.34 12.00 7.35
N LEU A 228 8.61 11.98 7.71
CA LEU A 228 9.07 11.86 9.09
C LEU A 228 9.52 13.22 9.61
N THR A 229 9.13 13.55 10.83
CA THR A 229 9.57 14.75 11.56
C THR A 229 10.50 14.36 12.70
N GLY A 230 11.54 15.16 12.92
CA GLY A 230 12.56 14.91 13.93
C GLY A 230 13.78 15.82 13.74
N PRO A 231 14.88 15.57 14.46
CA PRO A 231 16.12 16.32 14.26
C PRO A 231 16.60 16.25 12.80
N ALA A 232 16.82 17.41 12.19
CA ALA A 232 17.25 17.50 10.80
C ALA A 232 18.61 16.80 10.58
N LEU A 233 18.64 15.86 9.62
CA LEU A 233 19.88 15.25 9.16
C LEU A 233 20.69 16.27 8.36
N LYS A 234 21.99 16.34 8.62
CA LYS A 234 22.87 17.30 7.96
C LYS A 234 23.55 16.65 6.77
N ARG A 235 23.59 17.38 5.65
CA ARG A 235 24.46 17.02 4.53
C ARG A 235 25.92 17.26 4.92
N ARG A 236 26.84 16.53 4.29
CA ARG A 236 28.28 16.84 4.41
C ARG A 236 28.59 18.25 3.89
N PRO A 237 29.61 18.94 4.43
CA PRO A 237 29.95 20.30 4.02
C PRO A 237 30.15 20.48 2.52
N ASP A 238 30.78 19.51 1.85
CA ASP A 238 31.04 19.50 0.40
C ASP A 238 29.79 19.18 -0.45
N ARG A 239 28.66 18.83 0.17
CA ARG A 239 27.37 18.53 -0.47
C ARG A 239 26.30 19.57 -0.19
N VAL A 240 26.59 20.58 0.64
CA VAL A 240 25.66 21.69 0.91
C VAL A 240 25.52 22.54 -0.35
N GLY A 241 24.28 22.81 -0.77
CA GLY A 241 23.99 23.58 -1.99
C GLY A 241 24.25 22.83 -3.31
N VAL A 242 24.75 21.59 -3.25
CA VAL A 242 24.94 20.74 -4.43
C VAL A 242 23.62 20.06 -4.79
N GLU A 243 23.25 20.16 -6.06
CA GLU A 243 22.09 19.47 -6.62
C GLU A 243 22.46 18.06 -7.08
N LEU A 244 21.57 17.09 -6.82
CA LEU A 244 21.70 15.74 -7.35
C LEU A 244 20.94 15.66 -8.68
N PRO A 245 21.58 15.21 -9.78
CA PRO A 245 20.84 14.87 -10.99
C PRO A 245 19.70 13.90 -10.67
N SER A 246 18.58 14.03 -11.38
CA SER A 246 17.42 13.16 -11.12
C SER A 246 17.77 11.69 -11.36
N GLU A 247 17.44 10.84 -10.41
CA GLU A 247 17.69 9.41 -10.44
C GLU A 247 16.36 8.65 -10.31
N GLY A 248 16.32 7.43 -10.87
CA GLY A 248 15.18 6.54 -10.72
C GLY A 248 14.91 6.24 -9.25
N ALA A 249 13.65 6.37 -8.84
CA ALA A 249 13.22 6.07 -7.49
C ALA A 249 12.37 4.80 -7.47
N VAL A 250 12.38 4.10 -6.34
CA VAL A 250 11.52 2.94 -6.09
C VAL A 250 10.77 3.09 -4.78
N ARG A 251 9.63 2.43 -4.65
CA ARG A 251 8.87 2.37 -3.41
C ARG A 251 9.76 1.86 -2.28
N GLY A 252 9.68 2.51 -1.12
CA GLY A 252 10.55 2.30 0.03
C GLY A 252 11.81 3.16 0.03
N THR A 253 12.14 3.88 -1.04
CA THR A 253 13.28 4.81 -1.04
C THR A 253 13.12 5.87 0.03
N ILE A 254 14.17 6.08 0.83
CA ILE A 254 14.26 7.12 1.85
C ILE A 254 15.06 8.28 1.28
N GLN A 255 14.38 9.38 0.98
CA GLN A 255 15.02 10.63 0.55
C GLN A 255 15.20 11.58 1.71
N VAL A 256 16.29 12.36 1.67
CA VAL A 256 16.54 13.46 2.60
C VAL A 256 16.61 14.78 1.83
N PRO A 257 15.51 15.56 1.81
CA PRO A 257 15.49 16.91 1.22
C PRO A 257 16.41 17.89 1.95
N HIS A 258 16.49 19.14 1.46
CA HIS A 258 17.32 20.18 2.07
C HIS A 258 17.01 20.47 3.54
N GLY A 259 15.75 20.26 3.97
CA GLY A 259 15.33 20.43 5.37
C GLY A 259 15.85 19.34 6.32
N GLY A 260 16.45 18.26 5.82
CA GLY A 260 17.03 17.19 6.64
C GLY A 260 16.03 16.18 7.21
N GLU A 261 14.73 16.41 7.06
CA GLU A 261 13.66 15.49 7.48
C GLU A 261 13.42 14.38 6.44
N PRO A 262 13.47 13.08 6.81
CA PRO A 262 13.32 12.00 5.85
C PRO A 262 11.92 11.89 5.22
N VAL A 263 11.88 11.48 3.96
CA VAL A 263 10.64 11.11 3.25
C VAL A 263 10.81 9.71 2.68
N ILE A 264 9.94 8.78 3.09
CA ILE A 264 9.91 7.40 2.61
C ILE A 264 8.87 7.33 1.48
N PHE A 265 9.29 6.98 0.28
CA PHE A 265 8.40 6.83 -0.87
C PHE A 265 7.46 5.64 -0.74
N LEU A 266 6.18 5.87 -1.02
CA LEU A 266 5.10 4.88 -0.96
C LEU A 266 4.54 4.61 -2.38
N ALA A 267 3.35 4.03 -2.52
CA ALA A 267 2.84 3.49 -3.79
C ALA A 267 2.89 4.46 -4.98
N ASP A 268 2.57 5.74 -4.78
CA ASP A 268 2.42 6.74 -5.84
C ASP A 268 3.65 7.67 -5.93
N HIS A 269 4.83 7.17 -5.55
CA HIS A 269 6.07 7.95 -5.68
C HIS A 269 6.36 8.30 -7.15
N PRO A 270 6.97 9.47 -7.44
CA PRO A 270 7.37 9.80 -8.80
C PRO A 270 8.41 8.82 -9.33
N VAL A 271 8.49 8.65 -10.65
CA VAL A 271 9.48 7.75 -11.30
C VAL A 271 10.93 8.14 -11.01
N THR A 272 11.18 9.44 -10.80
CA THR A 272 12.50 10.00 -10.52
C THR A 272 12.45 10.98 -9.36
N GLY A 273 13.56 11.16 -8.67
CA GLY A 273 13.72 12.20 -7.65
C GLY A 273 15.11 12.83 -7.66
N GLY A 274 15.19 14.07 -7.18
CA GLY A 274 16.43 14.87 -7.14
C GLY A 274 17.02 15.03 -5.73
N TYR A 275 16.56 14.24 -4.76
CA TYR A 275 17.09 14.25 -3.39
C TYR A 275 17.89 12.97 -3.12
N PRO A 276 18.94 13.02 -2.27
CA PRO A 276 19.75 11.86 -1.97
C PRO A 276 18.90 10.74 -1.37
N ALA A 277 18.87 9.60 -2.06
CA ALA A 277 18.31 8.34 -1.59
C ALA A 277 19.30 7.68 -0.61
N VAL A 278 19.09 7.88 0.69
CA VAL A 278 20.05 7.46 1.74
C VAL A 278 19.82 6.02 2.23
N GLY A 279 18.70 5.42 1.85
CA GLY A 279 18.36 4.03 2.12
C GLY A 279 17.11 3.60 1.37
N VAL A 280 16.79 2.32 1.41
CA VAL A 280 15.56 1.73 0.85
C VAL A 280 14.98 0.73 1.84
N LEU A 281 13.69 0.83 2.13
CA LEU A 281 13.00 -0.13 2.99
C LEU A 281 12.97 -1.54 2.40
N THR A 282 13.00 -2.56 3.27
CA THR A 282 12.62 -3.93 2.87
C THR A 282 11.15 -3.97 2.47
N ARG A 283 10.75 -4.97 1.66
CA ARG A 283 9.35 -5.12 1.20
C ARG A 283 8.37 -5.18 2.38
N ASP A 284 8.69 -5.92 3.42
CA ASP A 284 7.82 -6.05 4.59
C ASP A 284 7.74 -4.74 5.38
N SER A 285 8.84 -3.99 5.42
CA SER A 285 8.86 -2.66 6.03
C SER A 285 8.08 -1.64 5.21
N VAL A 286 8.02 -1.77 3.88
CA VAL A 286 7.12 -0.95 3.05
C VAL A 286 5.65 -1.21 3.38
N ASN A 287 5.25 -2.47 3.56
CA ASN A 287 3.88 -2.81 3.95
C ASN A 287 3.53 -2.21 5.33
N ARG A 288 4.41 -2.38 6.32
CA ARG A 288 4.26 -1.74 7.64
C ARG A 288 4.20 -0.22 7.55
N ALA A 289 5.06 0.41 6.74
CA ALA A 289 5.08 1.85 6.56
C ALA A 289 3.76 2.42 6.03
N ALA A 290 3.03 1.64 5.22
CA ALA A 290 1.72 2.04 4.72
C ALA A 290 0.59 1.93 5.75
N GLN A 291 0.83 1.33 6.91
CA GLN A 291 -0.12 1.30 8.02
C GLN A 291 0.17 2.36 9.09
N ILE A 292 1.28 3.10 8.95
CA ILE A 292 1.69 4.13 9.92
C ILE A 292 0.76 5.35 9.84
N ARG A 293 0.14 5.67 10.99
CA ARG A 293 -0.72 6.82 11.21
C ARG A 293 0.12 8.06 11.54
N PRO A 294 -0.36 9.26 11.19
CA PRO A 294 0.24 10.49 11.71
C PRO A 294 0.33 10.50 13.23
N GLY A 295 1.46 10.97 13.76
CA GLY A 295 1.76 10.99 15.19
C GLY A 295 2.41 9.72 15.73
N GLN A 296 2.38 8.59 15.00
CA GLN A 296 3.08 7.38 15.44
C GLN A 296 4.60 7.53 15.39
N GLU A 297 5.27 6.89 16.33
CA GLU A 297 6.72 6.83 16.37
C GLU A 297 7.24 5.74 15.41
N VAL A 298 8.35 6.06 14.75
CA VAL A 298 8.99 5.21 13.74
C VAL A 298 10.47 5.08 14.07
N LYS A 299 10.96 3.86 14.10
CA LYS A 299 12.38 3.55 14.23
C LYS A 299 12.89 2.96 12.93
N LEU A 300 14.01 3.46 12.44
CA LEU A 300 14.67 2.91 11.26
C LEU A 300 15.83 2.02 11.71
N ARG A 301 15.92 0.80 11.18
CA ARG A 301 16.93 -0.18 11.55
C ARG A 301 17.69 -0.62 10.32
N PHE A 302 19.01 -0.42 10.30
CA PHE A 302 19.82 -0.91 9.19
C PHE A 302 19.90 -2.43 9.21
N VAL A 303 19.72 -3.02 8.03
CA VAL A 303 19.92 -4.44 7.77
C VAL A 303 20.87 -4.60 6.59
N THR A 304 21.58 -5.72 6.55
CA THR A 304 22.40 -6.10 5.40
C THR A 304 21.56 -6.93 4.44
N LYS A 305 21.90 -6.85 3.15
CA LYS A 305 21.29 -7.72 2.14
C LYS A 305 21.85 -9.12 2.35
N ASP A 306 21.03 -10.03 2.82
CA ASP A 306 21.43 -11.42 2.90
C ASP A 306 21.53 -12.02 1.49
N THR A 307 22.65 -12.66 1.19
CA THR A 307 22.94 -13.21 -0.15
C THR A 307 21.99 -14.38 -0.50
N THR A 308 21.20 -14.84 0.48
CA THR A 308 20.23 -15.94 0.38
C THR A 308 18.76 -15.53 0.53
N GLY A 309 18.45 -14.23 0.67
CA GLY A 309 17.07 -13.74 0.68
C GLY A 309 16.33 -13.82 2.03
N GLY A 310 17.03 -14.06 3.14
CA GLY A 310 16.46 -13.96 4.50
C GLY A 310 17.20 -12.91 5.33
N THR A 311 16.53 -11.87 5.81
CA THR A 311 17.16 -10.81 6.63
C THR A 311 17.83 -11.37 7.89
N VAL A 312 19.14 -11.14 8.04
CA VAL A 312 19.87 -11.36 9.31
C VAL A 312 20.19 -9.98 9.92
N SER A 313 19.87 -9.81 11.20
CA SER A 313 20.30 -8.63 11.98
C SER A 313 21.82 -8.68 12.21
N PRO A 314 22.53 -7.54 12.15
CA PRO A 314 23.95 -7.48 12.49
C PRO A 314 24.21 -7.86 13.95
#